data_AF-A0A527ZCL3-F1
#
_entry.id   AF-A0A527ZCL3-F1
#
_cell.length_a   1.000
_cell.length_b   1.000
_cell.length_c   1.000
_cell.angle_alpha   90.00
_cell.angle_beta   90.00
_cell.angle_gamma   90.00
#
_symmetry.space_group_name_H-M   'P 1'
#
loop_
_entity.id
_entity.type
_entity.pdbx_description
1 polymer ?
#
loop_
_entity_poly.entity_id
_entity_poly.type
_entity_poly.pdbx_seq_one_letter_code
_entity_poly.pdbx_strand_id
1 'polypeptide(L)'
;ALRPEDWLPHLAGIDAIVNCAGVLQDSPREKTGQVHRDAAAALFRACARAGVAKVIHFSAMGVDRAQPSSFSATKYAGDQALMAL
;
A
#
# COMPACT_ATOMS: atom_id res chain seq x y z
N ALA A 1 -8.37 -4.58 -5.99
CA ALA A 1 -8.87 -3.98 -4.74
C ALA A 1 -8.28 -2.57 -4.61
N LEU A 2 -9.04 -1.55 -4.98
CA LEU A 2 -8.62 -0.14 -4.98
C LEU A 2 -9.42 0.73 -4.01
N ARG A 3 -10.45 0.16 -3.40
CA ARG A 3 -11.26 0.82 -2.37
C ARG A 3 -11.19 0.01 -1.08
N PRO A 4 -11.32 0.64 0.10
CA PRO A 4 -11.29 -0.10 1.36
C PRO A 4 -12.33 -1.22 1.44
N GLU A 5 -13.50 -1.04 0.81
CA GLU A 5 -14.59 -2.02 0.75
C GLU A 5 -14.16 -3.32 0.05
N ASP A 6 -13.23 -3.24 -0.89
CA ASP A 6 -12.70 -4.41 -1.58
C ASP A 6 -11.85 -5.29 -0.62
N TRP A 7 -11.39 -4.73 0.51
CA TRP A 7 -10.56 -5.43 1.50
C TRP A 7 -11.33 -5.88 2.74
N LEU A 8 -12.37 -5.14 3.16
CA LEU A 8 -13.11 -5.42 4.41
C LEU A 8 -13.57 -6.89 4.58
N PRO A 9 -14.07 -7.60 3.54
CA PRO A 9 -14.47 -9.01 3.70
C PRO A 9 -13.33 -9.94 4.12
N HIS A 10 -12.07 -9.51 3.94
CA HIS A 10 -10.88 -10.31 4.22
C HIS A 10 -10.22 -9.99 5.57
N LEU A 11 -10.72 -8.99 6.31
CA LEU A 11 -10.09 -8.51 7.54
C LEU A 11 -10.76 -9.03 8.83
N ALA A 12 -11.85 -9.78 8.72
CA ALA A 12 -12.54 -10.35 9.88
C ALA A 12 -11.62 -11.33 10.65
N GLY A 13 -11.41 -11.07 11.94
CA GLY A 13 -10.58 -11.92 12.81
C GLY A 13 -9.07 -11.82 12.55
N ILE A 14 -8.61 -10.80 11.83
CA ILE A 14 -7.18 -10.59 11.54
C ILE A 14 -6.56 -9.66 12.59
N ASP A 15 -5.52 -10.13 13.28
CA ASP A 15 -4.78 -9.34 14.28
C ASP A 15 -3.72 -8.42 13.68
N ALA A 16 -3.16 -8.79 12.51
CA ALA A 16 -2.10 -8.06 11.84
C ALA A 16 -2.08 -8.32 10.33
N ILE A 17 -1.62 -7.33 9.56
CA ILE A 17 -1.43 -7.42 8.11
C ILE A 17 0.04 -7.21 7.75
N VAL A 18 0.51 -7.99 6.77
CA VAL A 18 1.81 -7.78 6.12
C VAL A 18 1.56 -7.46 4.65
N ASN A 19 1.84 -6.24 4.22
CA ASN A 19 1.72 -5.82 2.83
C ASN A 19 3.07 -5.91 2.11
N CYS A 20 3.22 -6.95 1.29
CA CYS A 20 4.37 -7.19 0.41
C CYS A 20 4.06 -6.99 -1.08
N ALA A 21 2.91 -6.39 -1.43
CA ALA A 21 2.54 -6.19 -2.82
C ALA A 21 3.47 -5.17 -3.51
N GLY A 22 3.91 -5.50 -4.73
CA GLY A 22 4.75 -4.63 -5.53
C GLY A 22 4.93 -5.15 -6.96
N VAL A 23 5.10 -4.22 -7.89
CA VAL A 23 5.41 -4.51 -9.30
C VAL A 23 6.56 -3.60 -9.73
N LEU A 24 7.48 -4.10 -10.56
CA LEU A 24 8.70 -3.37 -10.90
C LEU A 24 8.47 -2.24 -11.90
N GLN A 25 7.54 -2.44 -12.84
CA GLN A 25 7.19 -1.48 -13.87
C GLN A 25 5.74 -1.65 -14.29
N ASP A 26 5.22 -0.66 -14.99
CA ASP A 26 3.89 -0.75 -15.59
C ASP A 26 3.84 -1.84 -16.67
N SER A 27 2.70 -2.52 -16.72
CA SER A 27 2.33 -3.47 -17.75
C SER A 27 0.93 -3.13 -18.29
N PRO A 28 0.43 -3.85 -19.31
CA PRO A 28 -0.96 -3.71 -19.73
C PRO A 28 -1.98 -4.05 -18.63
N ARG A 29 -1.60 -4.88 -17.65
CA ARG A 29 -2.49 -5.34 -16.57
C ARG A 29 -2.25 -4.63 -15.24
N GLU A 30 -1.03 -4.19 -14.99
CA GLU A 30 -0.60 -3.68 -13.69
C GLU A 30 -0.02 -2.29 -13.84
N LYS A 31 -0.38 -1.40 -12.93
CA LYS A 31 0.18 -0.05 -12.82
C LYS A 31 0.86 0.08 -11.48
N THR A 32 2.14 0.47 -11.50
CA THR A 32 2.96 0.72 -10.30
C THR A 32 2.25 1.63 -9.31
N GLY A 33 1.68 2.75 -9.78
CA GLY A 33 0.90 3.66 -8.94
C GLY A 33 -0.33 3.01 -8.30
N GLN A 34 -1.05 2.16 -9.03
CA GLN A 34 -2.21 1.46 -8.48
C GLN A 34 -1.81 0.44 -7.41
N VAL A 35 -0.71 -0.29 -7.61
CA VAL A 35 -0.26 -1.31 -6.64
C VAL A 35 0.39 -0.68 -5.42
N HIS A 36 1.35 0.23 -5.63
CA HIS A 36 2.17 0.79 -4.56
C HIS A 36 1.45 1.82 -3.70
N ARG A 37 0.57 2.63 -4.31
CA ARG A 37 -0.11 3.73 -3.63
C ARG A 37 -1.60 3.43 -3.42
N ASP A 38 -2.35 3.22 -4.51
CA ASP A 38 -3.81 3.26 -4.41
C ASP A 38 -4.37 2.03 -3.66
N ALA A 39 -3.93 0.82 -4.04
CA ALA A 39 -4.31 -0.44 -3.39
C ALA A 39 -3.78 -0.53 -1.95
N ALA A 40 -2.53 -0.11 -1.73
CA ALA A 40 -1.92 -0.07 -0.40
C ALA A 40 -2.71 0.88 0.53
N ALA A 41 -2.99 2.11 0.10
CA ALA A 41 -3.77 3.06 0.87
C ALA A 41 -5.20 2.57 1.14
N ALA A 42 -5.82 1.88 0.17
CA ALA A 42 -7.11 1.25 0.36
C ALA A 42 -7.08 0.15 1.43
N LEU A 43 -6.06 -0.71 1.41
CA LEU A 43 -5.84 -1.75 2.42
C LEU A 43 -5.64 -1.13 3.80
N PHE A 44 -4.80 -0.11 3.93
CA PHE A 44 -4.51 0.50 5.23
C PHE A 44 -5.73 1.20 5.84
N ARG A 45 -6.51 1.93 5.03
CA ARG A 45 -7.80 2.49 5.46
C ARG A 45 -8.82 1.41 5.86
N ALA A 46 -8.81 0.26 5.17
CA ALA A 46 -9.66 -0.87 5.55
C ALA A 46 -9.21 -1.47 6.89
N CYS A 47 -7.90 -1.60 7.12
CA CYS A 47 -7.34 -2.04 8.41
C CYS A 47 -7.79 -1.12 9.55
N ALA A 48 -7.67 0.20 9.37
CA ALA A 48 -8.14 1.19 10.35
C ALA A 48 -9.64 1.05 10.65
N ARG A 49 -10.48 0.87 9.62
CA ARG A 49 -11.93 0.65 9.78
C ARG A 49 -12.29 -0.67 10.45
N ALA A 50 -11.51 -1.72 10.20
CA ALA A 50 -11.74 -3.06 10.74
C ALA A 50 -11.12 -3.27 12.13
N GLY A 51 -10.38 -2.28 12.66
CA GLY A 51 -9.71 -2.40 13.96
C GLY A 51 -8.40 -3.21 13.92
N VAL A 52 -7.84 -3.46 12.73
CA VAL A 52 -6.54 -4.13 12.58
C VAL A 52 -5.44 -3.13 12.90
N ALA A 53 -4.95 -3.17 14.13
CA ALA A 53 -4.01 -2.18 14.68
C ALA A 53 -2.55 -2.38 14.25
N LYS A 54 -2.20 -3.52 13.63
CA LYS A 54 -0.83 -3.84 13.25
C LYS A 54 -0.71 -4.02 11.74
N VAL A 55 0.03 -3.13 11.09
CA VAL A 55 0.35 -3.21 9.66
C VAL A 55 1.86 -3.14 9.48
N ILE A 56 2.42 -4.16 8.84
CA ILE A 56 3.82 -4.21 8.40
C ILE A 56 3.83 -3.98 6.89
N HIS A 57 4.48 -2.91 6.43
CA HIS A 57 4.56 -2.57 5.02
C HIS A 57 6.00 -2.66 4.50
N PHE A 58 6.19 -3.39 3.40
CA PHE A 58 7.47 -3.46 2.69
C PHE A 58 7.53 -2.43 1.55
N SER A 59 8.30 -1.38 1.80
CA SER A 59 8.68 -0.38 0.81
C SER A 59 9.98 -0.77 0.07
N ALA A 60 10.65 0.22 -0.52
CA ALA A 60 11.98 0.08 -1.11
C ALA A 60 12.96 1.05 -0.44
N MET A 61 14.25 0.70 -0.45
CA MET A 61 15.28 1.58 0.09
C MET A 61 15.45 2.84 -0.78
N GLY A 62 15.59 3.99 -0.14
CA GLY A 62 15.88 5.27 -0.82
C GLY A 62 14.70 5.85 -1.60
N VAL A 63 13.48 5.51 -1.23
CA VAL A 63 12.25 6.07 -1.82
C VAL A 63 12.06 7.56 -1.52
N ASP A 64 12.71 8.07 -0.47
CA ASP A 64 12.68 9.44 0.05
C ASP A 64 13.83 10.34 -0.48
N ARG A 65 14.62 9.86 -1.45
CA ARG A 65 15.74 10.63 -2.03
C ARG A 65 15.24 11.88 -2.76
N ALA A 66 16.08 12.92 -2.81
CA ALA A 66 15.77 14.21 -3.43
C ALA A 66 15.37 14.13 -4.92
N GLN A 67 15.83 13.10 -5.65
CA GLN A 67 15.45 12.83 -7.04
C GLN A 67 14.99 11.37 -7.17
N PRO A 68 13.72 11.06 -6.83
CA PRO A 68 13.22 9.70 -6.88
C PRO A 68 12.93 9.28 -8.32
N SER A 69 13.16 8.01 -8.63
CA SER A 69 12.62 7.41 -9.87
C SER A 69 11.09 7.38 -9.82
N SER A 70 10.42 7.23 -10.96
CA SER A 70 8.95 7.06 -10.99
C SER A 70 8.48 5.88 -10.13
N PHE A 71 9.21 4.76 -10.15
CA PHE A 71 8.97 3.62 -9.27
C PHE A 71 9.08 4.04 -7.79
N SER A 72 10.19 4.68 -7.41
CA SER A 72 10.44 5.12 -6.03
C SER A 72 9.39 6.09 -5.54
N ALA A 73 8.95 7.03 -6.39
CA ALA A 73 7.91 8.00 -6.05
C ALA A 73 6.57 7.31 -5.76
N THR A 74 6.20 6.25 -6.50
CA THR A 74 4.97 5.49 -6.23
C THR A 74 5.03 4.72 -4.92
N LYS A 75 6.20 4.14 -4.57
CA LYS A 75 6.43 3.48 -3.29
C LYS A 75 6.38 4.47 -2.12
N TYR A 76 7.05 5.61 -2.26
CA TYR A 76 7.03 6.66 -1.24
C TYR A 76 5.62 7.18 -0.96
N ALA A 77 4.81 7.37 -2.01
CA ALA A 77 3.41 7.76 -1.84
C ALA A 77 2.57 6.71 -1.08
N GLY A 78 2.90 5.42 -1.22
CA GLY A 78 2.34 4.34 -0.41
C GLY A 78 2.74 4.42 1.06
N ASP A 79 4.03 4.68 1.33
CA ASP A 79 4.55 4.87 2.69
C ASP A 79 3.87 6.04 3.39
N GLN A 80 3.76 7.17 2.70
CA GLN A 80 3.06 8.35 3.20
C GLN A 80 1.60 8.07 3.51
N ALA A 81 0.94 7.22 2.71
CA ALA A 81 -0.45 6.84 2.96
C ALA A 81 -0.62 6.03 4.24
N LEU A 82 0.37 5.22 4.63
CA LEU A 82 0.37 4.52 5.93
C LEU A 82 0.71 5.48 7.07
N MET A 83 1.72 6.34 6.88
CA MET A 83 2.16 7.31 7.90
C MET A 83 1.10 8.37 8.24
N ALA A 84 0.13 8.60 7.36
CA ALA A 84 -0.94 9.56 7.54
C ALA A 84 -2.19 9.01 8.26
N LEU A 85 -2.17 7.74 8.68
CA LEU A 85 -3.24 7.10 9.46
C LEU A 85 -2.98 7.19 10.97
#